data_AF-A0A2V7C010-F1
#
_entry.id   AF-A0A2V7C010-F1
#
_cell.length_a   1.000
_cell.length_b   1.000
_cell.length_c   1.000
_cell.angle_alpha   90.00
_cell.angle_beta   90.00
_cell.angle_gamma   90.00
#
_symmetry.space_group_name_H-M   'P 1'
#
loop_
_entity.id
_entity.type
_entity.pdbx_description
1 polymer ?
#
loop_
_entity_poly.entity_id
_entity_poly.type
_entity_poly.pdbx_seq_one_letter_code
_entity_poly.pdbx_strand_id
1 'polypeptide(L)'
;MNSAKKARREGAGWKVGTAAEFLGLNKQQAAFVEMKLALARCLHALRIRRKLSQSRVAELVGSSQSRVAKMESGDPSVSVDLLLRSMLAIGGSPTEEVRALASRKKLTPA
;
A
#
# COMPACT_ATOMS: atom_id res chain seq x y z
N MET A 1 -16.45 0.38 12.30
CA MET A 1 -16.42 0.89 13.69
C MET A 1 -17.85 1.03 14.18
N ASN A 2 -18.17 0.62 15.41
CA ASN A 2 -19.53 0.76 15.98
C ASN A 2 -19.80 2.22 16.38
N SER A 3 -20.95 2.77 15.98
CA SER A 3 -21.38 4.15 16.22
C SER A 3 -21.41 4.54 17.70
N ALA A 4 -21.81 3.61 18.59
CA ALA A 4 -21.85 3.87 20.04
C ALA A 4 -20.45 4.13 20.62
N LYS A 5 -19.43 3.42 20.12
CA LYS A 5 -18.03 3.59 20.53
C LYS A 5 -17.46 4.93 20.06
N LYS A 6 -17.91 5.41 18.90
CA LYS A 6 -17.54 6.73 18.36
C LYS A 6 -18.07 7.84 19.26
N ALA A 7 -19.37 7.85 19.54
CA ALA A 7 -20.01 8.87 20.37
C ALA A 7 -19.40 8.96 21.78
N ARG A 8 -19.07 7.82 22.41
CA ARG A 8 -18.40 7.80 23.73
C ARG A 8 -17.01 8.44 23.69
N ARG A 9 -16.25 8.25 22.61
CA ARG A 9 -14.90 8.83 22.45
C ARG A 9 -15.01 10.34 22.24
N GLU A 10 -15.93 10.77 21.37
CA GLU A 10 -16.17 12.19 21.10
C GLU A 10 -16.68 12.93 22.35
N GLY A 11 -17.60 12.34 23.12
CA GLY A 11 -18.05 12.89 24.39
C GLY A 11 -16.97 12.98 25.48
N ALA A 12 -15.90 12.20 25.36
CA ALA A 12 -14.71 12.27 26.21
C ALA A 12 -13.61 13.20 25.65
N GLY A 13 -13.93 14.04 24.66
CA GLY A 13 -13.01 15.01 24.06
C GLY A 13 -12.05 14.43 23.01
N TRP A 14 -12.20 13.17 22.60
CA TRP A 14 -11.35 12.57 21.55
C TRP A 14 -11.86 12.94 20.17
N LYS A 15 -10.95 13.37 19.29
CA LYS A 15 -11.25 13.58 17.87
C LYS A 15 -11.24 12.24 17.12
N VAL A 16 -12.31 11.95 16.39
CA VAL A 16 -12.41 10.77 15.52
C VAL A 16 -12.40 11.24 14.06
N GLY A 17 -11.48 10.71 13.26
CA GLY A 17 -11.30 11.13 11.88
C GLY A 17 -10.52 10.11 11.05
N THR A 18 -10.33 10.43 9.77
CA THR A 18 -9.51 9.60 8.87
C THR A 18 -8.02 9.86 9.07
N ALA A 19 -7.17 8.95 8.59
CA ALA A 19 -5.73 9.17 8.58
C ALA A 19 -5.34 10.42 7.76
N ALA A 20 -6.06 10.68 6.67
CA ALA A 20 -5.85 11.87 5.84
C ALA A 20 -6.14 13.16 6.62
N GLU A 21 -7.24 13.20 7.39
CA GLU A 21 -7.56 14.35 8.26
C GLU A 21 -6.53 14.53 9.37
N PHE A 22 -6.07 13.45 9.99
CA PHE A 22 -5.05 13.49 11.03
C PHE A 22 -3.72 14.04 10.52
N LEU A 23 -3.32 13.61 9.31
CA LEU A 23 -2.06 14.00 8.67
C LEU A 23 -2.17 15.30 7.85
N GLY A 24 -3.35 15.93 7.78
CA GLY A 24 -3.56 17.15 6.99
C GLY A 24 -3.37 16.97 5.49
N LEU A 25 -3.63 15.77 4.96
CA LEU A 25 -3.40 15.45 3.56
C LEU A 25 -4.52 16.00 2.68
N ASN A 26 -4.14 16.63 1.57
CA ASN A 26 -5.09 16.92 0.52
C ASN A 26 -5.52 15.63 -0.23
N LYS A 27 -6.57 15.72 -1.06
CA LYS A 27 -7.11 14.56 -1.79
C LYS A 27 -6.06 13.84 -2.64
N GLN A 28 -5.19 14.60 -3.31
CA GLN A 28 -4.13 14.06 -4.16
C GLN A 28 -3.08 13.31 -3.33
N GLN A 29 -2.60 13.90 -2.24
CA GLN A 29 -1.61 13.31 -1.35
C GLN A 29 -2.13 12.03 -0.72
N ALA A 30 -3.38 12.05 -0.21
CA ALA A 30 -4.03 10.88 0.35
C ALA A 30 -4.14 9.75 -0.69
N ALA A 31 -4.57 10.07 -1.92
CA ALA A 31 -4.64 9.10 -3.01
C ALA A 31 -3.27 8.50 -3.36
N PHE A 32 -2.23 9.34 -3.44
CA PHE A 32 -0.87 8.87 -3.73
C PHE A 32 -0.33 7.92 -2.64
N VAL A 33 -0.55 8.24 -1.37
CA VAL A 33 -0.17 7.38 -0.24
C VAL A 33 -0.91 6.05 -0.32
N GLU A 34 -2.24 6.06 -0.55
CA GLU A 34 -3.03 4.83 -0.68
C GLU A 34 -2.57 3.96 -1.86
N MET A 35 -2.26 4.57 -3.01
CA MET A 35 -1.70 3.87 -4.18
C MET A 35 -0.38 3.19 -3.85
N LYS A 36 0.57 3.91 -3.23
CA LYS A 36 1.86 3.35 -2.83
C LYS A 36 1.70 2.18 -1.85
N LEU A 37 0.83 2.33 -0.85
CA LEU A 37 0.53 1.25 0.10
C LEU A 37 -0.15 0.05 -0.58
N ALA A 38 -1.00 0.28 -1.57
CA ALA A 38 -1.65 -0.79 -2.33
C ALA A 38 -0.65 -1.60 -3.16
N LEU A 39 0.30 -0.93 -3.81
CA LEU A 39 1.39 -1.58 -4.54
C LEU A 39 2.29 -2.41 -3.60
N ALA A 40 2.69 -1.85 -2.45
CA ALA A 40 3.48 -2.57 -1.44
C ALA A 40 2.79 -3.87 -0.97
N ARG A 41 1.49 -3.80 -0.67
CA ARG A 41 0.68 -4.98 -0.31
C ARG A 41 0.58 -5.99 -1.44
N CYS A 42 0.46 -5.53 -2.69
CA CYS A 42 0.40 -6.41 -3.84
C CYS A 42 1.71 -7.15 -4.06
N LEU A 43 2.85 -6.46 -3.97
CA LEU A 43 4.18 -7.08 -4.03
C LEU A 43 4.33 -8.18 -2.98
N HIS A 44 3.95 -7.90 -1.73
CA HIS A 44 3.96 -8.90 -0.66
C HIS A 44 3.08 -10.11 -0.99
N ALA A 45 1.83 -9.87 -1.42
CA ALA A 45 0.91 -10.95 -1.78
C ALA A 45 1.41 -11.80 -2.95
N LEU A 46 2.01 -11.16 -3.97
CA LEU A 46 2.60 -11.82 -5.12
C LEU A 46 3.80 -12.69 -4.71
N ARG A 47 4.70 -12.15 -3.86
CA ARG A 47 5.82 -12.91 -3.31
C ARG A 47 5.35 -14.18 -2.60
N ILE A 48 4.36 -14.06 -1.72
CA ILE A 48 3.79 -15.20 -0.98
C ILE A 48 3.17 -16.22 -1.93
N ARG A 49 2.36 -15.77 -2.90
CA ARG A 49 1.74 -16.66 -3.90
C ARG A 49 2.77 -17.44 -4.71
N ARG A 50 3.91 -16.81 -5.01
CA ARG A 50 5.04 -17.41 -5.73
C ARG A 50 5.99 -18.20 -4.84
N LYS A 51 5.71 -18.31 -3.54
CA LYS A 51 6.52 -19.03 -2.54
C LYS A 51 7.98 -18.55 -2.49
N LEU A 52 8.20 -17.25 -2.69
CA LEU A 52 9.54 -16.65 -2.67
C LEU A 52 9.87 -16.09 -1.27
N SER A 53 11.11 -16.24 -0.83
CA SER A 53 11.62 -15.49 0.33
C SER A 53 11.92 -14.04 -0.05
N GLN A 54 12.03 -13.14 0.94
CA GLN A 54 12.44 -11.75 0.66
C GLN A 54 13.86 -11.68 0.07
N SER A 55 14.77 -12.57 0.49
CA SER A 55 16.12 -12.67 -0.10
C SER A 55 16.07 -13.09 -1.57
N ARG A 56 15.20 -14.03 -1.92
CA ARG A 56 15.05 -14.45 -3.32
C ARG A 56 14.49 -13.33 -4.20
N VAL A 57 13.54 -12.55 -3.70
CA VAL A 57 13.09 -11.34 -4.40
C VAL A 57 14.24 -10.35 -4.56
N ALA A 58 15.04 -10.14 -3.51
CA ALA A 58 16.16 -9.22 -3.53
C ALA A 58 17.19 -9.59 -4.63
N GLU A 59 17.50 -10.87 -4.78
CA GLU A 59 18.33 -11.38 -5.88
C GLU A 59 17.73 -11.07 -7.26
N LEU A 60 16.42 -11.31 -7.43
CA LEU A 60 15.72 -11.06 -8.71
C LEU A 60 15.68 -9.58 -9.10
N VAL A 61 15.67 -8.68 -8.12
CA VAL A 61 15.56 -7.23 -8.35
C VAL A 61 16.89 -6.47 -8.18
N GLY A 62 18.00 -7.17 -7.96
CA GLY A 62 19.30 -6.54 -7.71
C GLY A 62 19.31 -5.64 -6.47
N SER A 63 18.71 -6.10 -5.38
CA SER A 63 18.56 -5.33 -4.13
C SER A 63 18.98 -6.14 -2.91
N SER A 64 18.78 -5.57 -1.71
CA SER A 64 19.00 -6.28 -0.44
C SER A 64 17.68 -6.79 0.16
N GLN A 65 17.75 -7.86 0.95
CA GLN A 65 16.58 -8.39 1.66
C GLN A 65 15.91 -7.32 2.54
N SER A 66 16.70 -6.51 3.25
CA SER A 66 16.18 -5.39 4.05
C SER A 66 15.43 -4.37 3.20
N ARG A 67 15.91 -4.09 1.98
CA ARG A 67 15.22 -3.19 1.06
C ARG A 67 13.91 -3.79 0.55
N VAL A 68 13.84 -5.11 0.32
CA VAL A 68 12.57 -5.80 0.01
C VAL A 68 11.59 -5.74 1.19
N ALA A 69 12.07 -5.93 2.43
CA ALA A 69 11.20 -5.78 3.61
C ALA A 69 10.59 -4.37 3.69
N LYS A 70 11.40 -3.33 3.43
CA LYS A 70 10.93 -1.94 3.34
C LYS A 70 9.94 -1.71 2.21
N MET A 71 10.13 -2.36 1.06
CA MET A 71 9.16 -2.30 -0.04
C MET A 71 7.80 -2.85 0.38
N GLU A 72 7.78 -4.02 1.02
CA GLU A 72 6.55 -4.68 1.47
C GLU A 72 5.83 -3.92 2.59
N SER A 73 6.58 -3.20 3.44
CA SER A 73 6.01 -2.36 4.49
C SER A 73 5.56 -0.97 4.01
N GLY A 74 5.80 -0.61 2.74
CA GLY A 74 5.47 0.70 2.19
C GLY A 74 6.33 1.84 2.72
N ASP A 75 7.59 1.55 3.09
CA ASP A 75 8.53 2.52 3.67
C ASP A 75 8.64 3.81 2.82
N PRO A 76 8.71 5.01 3.44
CA PRO A 76 8.82 6.27 2.71
C PRO A 76 10.02 6.33 1.75
N SER A 77 11.12 5.64 2.03
CA SER A 77 12.32 5.62 1.19
C SER A 77 12.16 4.81 -0.11
N VAL A 78 11.05 4.09 -0.28
CA VAL A 78 10.79 3.26 -1.47
C VAL A 78 9.96 4.05 -2.48
N SER A 79 10.47 4.16 -3.71
CA SER A 79 9.76 4.78 -4.82
C SER A 79 8.67 3.88 -5.42
N VAL A 80 7.64 4.47 -6.03
CA VAL A 80 6.61 3.74 -6.78
C VAL A 80 7.22 2.95 -7.96
N ASP A 81 8.15 3.56 -8.71
CA ASP A 81 8.85 2.89 -9.83
C ASP A 81 9.51 1.57 -9.38
N LEU A 82 10.24 1.61 -8.26
CA LEU A 82 10.86 0.41 -7.69
C LEU A 82 9.85 -0.68 -7.30
N LEU A 83 8.67 -0.31 -6.78
CA LEU A 83 7.61 -1.29 -6.48
C LEU A 83 7.11 -1.98 -7.76
N LEU A 84 6.82 -1.20 -8.81
CA LEU A 84 6.35 -1.72 -10.10
C LEU A 84 7.40 -2.65 -10.74
N ARG A 85 8.65 -2.18 -10.85
CA ARG A 85 9.75 -3.01 -11.38
C ARG A 85 9.93 -4.30 -10.60
N SER A 86 9.82 -4.26 -9.28
CA SER A 86 9.95 -5.44 -8.43
C SER A 86 8.81 -6.43 -8.65
N MET A 87 7.57 -5.94 -8.82
CA MET A 87 6.43 -6.78 -9.15
C MET A 87 6.61 -7.47 -10.50
N LEU A 88 7.03 -6.74 -11.54
CA LEU A 88 7.33 -7.30 -12.86
C LEU A 88 8.45 -8.35 -12.79
N ALA A 89 9.53 -8.08 -12.05
CA ALA A 89 10.68 -8.97 -11.92
C ALA A 89 10.34 -10.33 -11.27
N ILE A 90 9.36 -10.36 -10.36
CA ILE A 90 8.88 -11.61 -9.74
C ILE A 90 7.71 -12.24 -10.52
N GLY A 91 7.47 -11.74 -11.74
CA GLY A 91 6.50 -12.23 -12.71
C GLY A 91 5.07 -11.75 -12.49
N GLY A 92 4.89 -10.57 -11.91
CA GLY A 92 3.61 -9.87 -11.85
C GLY A 92 3.18 -9.39 -13.23
N SER A 93 1.87 -9.36 -13.47
CA SER A 93 1.30 -8.85 -14.71
C SER A 93 0.83 -7.39 -14.58
N PRO A 94 0.81 -6.59 -15.67
CA PRO A 94 0.21 -5.25 -15.65
C PRO A 94 -1.24 -5.24 -15.12
N THR A 95 -1.99 -6.30 -15.39
CA THR A 95 -3.36 -6.47 -14.88
C THR A 95 -3.40 -6.59 -13.35
N GLU A 96 -2.42 -7.25 -12.74
CA GLU A 96 -2.31 -7.34 -11.28
C GLU A 96 -1.91 -5.99 -10.66
N GLU A 97 -1.06 -5.21 -11.32
CA GLU A 97 -0.71 -3.85 -10.90
C GLU A 97 -1.92 -2.92 -10.95
N VAL A 98 -2.66 -2.92 -12.06
CA VAL A 98 -3.90 -2.16 -12.20
C VAL A 98 -4.91 -2.61 -11.15
N ARG A 99 -5.02 -3.92 -10.88
CA ARG A 99 -5.90 -4.45 -9.85
C ARG A 99 -5.46 -4.03 -8.43
N ALA A 100 -4.16 -3.91 -8.19
CA ALA A 100 -3.64 -3.40 -6.93
C ALA A 100 -4.08 -1.95 -6.70
N LEU A 101 -4.03 -1.13 -7.75
CA LEU A 101 -4.44 0.27 -7.72
C LEU A 101 -5.97 0.46 -7.73
N ALA A 102 -6.70 -0.50 -8.29
CA ALA A 102 -8.15 -0.57 -8.25
C ALA A 102 -8.65 -0.82 -6.82
N SER A 103 -8.69 0.26 -6.05
CA SER A 103 -9.33 0.32 -4.73
C SER A 103 -10.81 -0.11 -4.85
N ARG A 104 -11.36 -0.79 -3.83
CA ARG A 104 -12.76 -1.29 -3.78
C ARG A 104 -13.88 -0.25 -3.99
N LYS A 105 -13.57 1.03 -4.19
CA LYS A 105 -14.56 2.07 -4.44
C LYS A 105 -14.65 2.28 -5.95
N LYS A 106 -15.75 1.80 -6.54
CA LYS A 106 -16.12 2.05 -7.94
C LYS A 106 -15.85 3.53 -8.25
N LEU A 107 -15.01 3.80 -9.26
CA LEU A 107 -14.99 5.10 -9.92
C LEU A 107 -16.42 5.33 -10.40
N THR A 108 -17.14 6.23 -9.76
CA THR A 108 -18.38 6.75 -10.32
C THR A 108 -17.93 7.85 -11.28
N PRO A 109 -18.15 7.71 -12.60
CA PRO A 109 -17.88 8.80 -13.52
C PRO A 109 -18.73 10.01 -13.11
N ALA A 110 -18.15 11.20 -13.30
CA ALA A 110 -18.86 12.47 -13.17
C ALA A 110 -19.99 12.58 -14.19
#